data_AF-A0A9P7FY13-F1
#
_entry.id   AF-A0A9P7FY13-F1
#
_cell.length_a   1.000
_cell.length_b   1.000
_cell.length_c   1.000
_cell.angle_alpha   90.00
_cell.angle_beta   90.00
_cell.angle_gamma   90.00
#
_symmetry.space_group_name_H-M   'P 1'
#
loop_
_entity.id
_entity.type
_entity.pdbx_description
1 polymer ?
#
loop_
_entity_poly.entity_id
_entity_poly.type
_entity_poly.pdbx_seq_one_letter_code
_entity_poly.pdbx_strand_id
1 'polypeptide(L)'
;ISDANGTKHFPESWNSNANVFFIDQPVGVGYSYADFGEAVGGTEDAAKDIAAFVAVFFENFSKFKGRAFHLAGESYAGRYLPLFASEVYDQNARLVEAGVTPINIASIIIGESMIWGQEDLILPSFLIGNGWTDALSMVQELTPMLFLQSS
;
A
#
# COMPACT_ATOMS: atom_id res chain seq x y z
N ILE A 1 25.97 -7.28 18.57
CA ILE A 1 26.57 -5.94 18.37
C ILE A 1 25.39 -4.98 18.29
N SER A 2 25.24 -4.09 19.27
CA SER A 2 24.28 -2.99 19.22
C SER A 2 25.07 -1.71 19.45
N ASP A 3 25.59 -1.17 18.37
CA ASP A 3 26.17 0.16 18.30
C ASP A 3 25.07 1.21 18.41
N ALA A 4 25.40 2.39 18.97
CA ALA A 4 24.45 3.47 19.19
C ALA A 4 23.82 4.04 17.89
N ASN A 5 24.32 3.62 16.73
CA ASN A 5 23.83 3.95 15.38
C ASN A 5 23.24 2.73 14.63
N GLY A 6 23.11 1.57 15.27
CA GLY A 6 22.57 0.36 14.66
C GLY A 6 21.04 0.33 14.65
N THR A 7 20.45 -0.36 13.67
CA THR A 7 19.02 -0.66 13.70
C THR A 7 18.72 -1.66 14.82
N LYS A 8 17.63 -1.43 15.56
CA LYS A 8 17.14 -2.34 16.59
C LYS A 8 15.95 -3.13 16.05
N HIS A 9 15.91 -4.41 16.38
CA HIS A 9 14.75 -5.24 16.07
C HIS A 9 13.53 -4.74 16.84
N PHE A 10 12.40 -4.60 16.14
CA PHE A 10 11.11 -4.26 16.72
C PHE A 10 10.18 -5.48 16.64
N PRO A 11 9.93 -6.19 17.75
CA PRO A 11 9.15 -7.44 17.76
C PRO A 11 7.73 -7.31 17.21
N GLU A 12 7.13 -6.14 17.33
CA GLU A 12 5.76 -5.86 16.92
C GLU A 12 5.68 -5.36 15.46
N SER A 13 6.77 -5.43 14.69
CA SER A 13 6.77 -4.99 13.28
C SER A 13 5.78 -5.79 12.43
N TRP A 14 5.11 -5.14 11.48
CA TRP A 14 4.11 -5.78 10.60
C TRP A 14 4.70 -6.90 9.73
N ASN A 15 6.02 -6.90 9.51
CA ASN A 15 6.68 -7.98 8.77
C ASN A 15 6.70 -9.32 9.54
N SER A 16 6.28 -9.34 10.81
CA SER A 16 6.04 -10.57 11.57
C SER A 16 4.80 -11.33 11.08
N ASN A 17 3.84 -10.64 10.45
CA ASN A 17 2.56 -11.20 10.01
C ASN A 17 2.28 -11.01 8.51
N ALA A 18 3.04 -10.14 7.84
CA ALA A 18 2.86 -9.82 6.42
C ALA A 18 4.20 -9.73 5.67
N ASN A 19 4.15 -9.76 4.34
CA ASN A 19 5.28 -9.32 3.53
C ASN A 19 5.10 -7.84 3.29
N VAL A 20 5.99 -7.01 3.83
CA VAL A 20 5.89 -5.55 3.76
C VAL A 20 6.99 -5.04 2.85
N PHE A 21 6.62 -4.22 1.87
CA PHE A 21 7.56 -3.49 1.03
C PHE A 21 7.19 -2.00 1.05
N PHE A 22 8.23 -1.17 1.15
CA PHE A 22 8.10 0.28 1.16
C PHE A 22 8.45 0.82 -0.22
N ILE A 23 7.66 1.78 -0.70
CA ILE A 23 7.86 2.43 -1.99
C ILE A 23 8.05 3.92 -1.73
N ASP A 24 9.22 4.44 -2.10
CA ASP A 24 9.43 5.87 -2.19
C ASP A 24 8.72 6.38 -3.46
N GLN A 25 7.78 7.29 -3.30
CA GLN A 25 6.97 7.81 -4.41
C GLN A 25 6.52 9.25 -4.12
N PRO A 26 6.29 10.07 -5.15
CA PRO A 26 6.56 9.81 -6.57
C PRO A 26 8.07 9.95 -6.90
N VAL A 27 8.41 9.97 -8.19
CA VAL A 27 9.76 10.37 -8.64
C VAL A 27 10.19 11.68 -7.96
N GLY A 28 11.40 11.69 -7.41
CA GLY A 28 11.97 12.80 -6.64
C GLY A 28 11.84 12.64 -5.12
N VAL A 29 11.12 11.63 -4.62
CA VAL A 29 11.04 11.30 -3.19
C VAL A 29 12.03 10.20 -2.83
N GLY A 30 12.77 10.38 -1.71
CA GLY A 30 13.66 9.36 -1.17
C GLY A 30 14.71 8.92 -2.18
N TYR A 31 14.69 7.63 -2.52
CA TYR A 31 15.59 7.04 -3.54
C TYR A 31 14.97 6.94 -4.94
N SER A 32 13.74 7.39 -5.15
CA SER A 32 13.10 7.37 -6.47
C SER A 32 13.54 8.56 -7.32
N TYR A 33 14.14 8.30 -8.49
CA TYR A 33 14.64 9.32 -9.41
C TYR A 33 14.34 8.95 -10.87
N ALA A 34 14.46 9.95 -11.75
CA ALA A 34 14.36 9.77 -13.20
C ALA A 34 15.54 10.43 -13.90
N ASP A 35 16.06 9.78 -14.93
CA ASP A 35 17.30 10.17 -15.59
C ASP A 35 17.13 11.33 -16.59
N PHE A 36 15.92 11.54 -17.13
CA PHE A 36 15.65 12.50 -18.19
C PHE A 36 14.71 13.64 -17.78
N GLY A 37 14.59 13.88 -16.47
CA GLY A 37 13.81 14.99 -15.92
C GLY A 37 12.31 14.77 -15.95
N GLU A 38 11.87 13.51 -16.04
CA GLU A 38 10.47 13.14 -15.86
C GLU A 38 9.97 13.62 -14.49
N ALA A 39 8.87 14.37 -14.50
CA ALA A 39 8.24 14.87 -13.29
C ALA A 39 6.82 14.32 -13.21
N VAL A 40 6.41 13.94 -12.01
CA VAL A 40 5.05 13.51 -11.71
C VAL A 40 4.25 14.74 -11.28
N GLY A 41 3.28 15.13 -12.10
CA GLY A 41 2.55 16.40 -11.94
C GLY A 41 1.53 16.41 -10.81
N GLY A 42 1.10 15.23 -10.33
CA GLY A 42 0.07 15.09 -9.30
C GLY A 42 -0.16 13.65 -8.86
N THR A 43 -1.14 13.45 -7.97
CA THR A 43 -1.43 12.12 -7.41
C THR A 43 -1.94 11.15 -8.48
N GLU A 44 -2.66 11.65 -9.46
CA GLU A 44 -3.23 10.89 -10.57
C GLU A 44 -2.14 10.33 -11.50
N ASP A 45 -1.05 11.06 -11.69
CA ASP A 45 0.11 10.55 -12.43
C ASP A 45 0.92 9.57 -11.58
N ALA A 46 1.09 9.84 -10.28
CA ALA A 46 1.71 8.90 -9.35
C ALA A 46 0.96 7.56 -9.29
N ALA A 47 -0.37 7.57 -9.43
CA ALA A 47 -1.19 6.35 -9.45
C ALA A 47 -0.82 5.43 -10.61
N LYS A 48 -0.54 5.99 -11.79
CA LYS A 48 -0.13 5.22 -12.98
C LYS A 48 1.23 4.58 -12.77
N ASP A 49 2.17 5.32 -12.18
CA ASP A 49 3.51 4.81 -11.86
C ASP A 49 3.43 3.69 -10.83
N ILE A 50 2.60 3.84 -9.78
CA ILE A 50 2.38 2.80 -8.78
C ILE A 50 1.73 1.57 -9.39
N ALA A 51 0.71 1.72 -10.24
CA ALA A 51 0.10 0.57 -10.91
C ALA A 51 1.10 -0.14 -11.83
N ALA A 52 1.91 0.59 -12.59
CA ALA A 52 2.98 0.01 -13.39
C ALA A 52 4.00 -0.74 -12.52
N PHE A 53 4.46 -0.13 -11.41
CA PHE A 53 5.37 -0.76 -10.46
C PHE A 53 4.79 -2.06 -9.90
N VAL A 54 3.53 -2.05 -9.44
CA VAL A 54 2.88 -3.23 -8.85
C VAL A 54 2.78 -4.35 -9.87
N ALA A 55 2.34 -4.07 -11.11
CA ALA A 55 2.30 -5.07 -12.17
C ALA A 55 3.70 -5.69 -12.43
N VAL A 56 4.73 -4.85 -12.58
CA VAL A 56 6.12 -5.31 -12.78
C VAL A 56 6.62 -6.12 -11.58
N PHE A 57 6.31 -5.70 -10.36
CA PHE A 57 6.69 -6.41 -9.14
C PHE A 57 6.11 -7.82 -9.11
N PHE A 58 4.80 -7.98 -9.30
CA PHE A 58 4.16 -9.31 -9.24
C PHE A 58 4.57 -10.20 -10.41
N GLU A 59 4.93 -9.65 -11.57
CA GLU A 59 5.53 -10.41 -12.67
C GLU A 59 6.93 -10.94 -12.32
N ASN A 60 7.79 -10.10 -11.73
CA ASN A 60 9.16 -10.50 -11.36
C ASN A 60 9.21 -11.39 -10.11
N PHE A 61 8.28 -11.21 -9.17
CA PHE A 61 8.19 -11.99 -7.94
C PHE A 61 6.97 -12.93 -7.97
N SER A 62 6.98 -13.84 -8.94
CA SER A 62 5.88 -14.77 -9.23
C SER A 62 5.33 -15.55 -8.03
N LYS A 63 6.16 -15.80 -7.00
CA LYS A 63 5.75 -16.43 -5.73
C LYS A 63 4.65 -15.67 -4.96
N PHE A 64 4.44 -14.39 -5.27
CA PHE A 64 3.42 -13.56 -4.65
C PHE A 64 2.14 -13.45 -5.49
N LYS A 65 2.12 -13.92 -6.75
CA LYS A 65 0.93 -13.84 -7.61
C LYS A 65 -0.28 -14.49 -6.95
N GLY A 66 -1.44 -13.83 -7.06
CA GLY A 66 -2.71 -14.27 -6.48
C GLY A 66 -2.88 -14.04 -4.99
N ARG A 67 -1.82 -13.66 -4.25
CA ARG A 67 -1.95 -13.29 -2.83
C ARG A 67 -2.75 -12.00 -2.68
N ALA A 68 -3.43 -11.88 -1.54
CA ALA A 68 -4.05 -10.63 -1.14
C ALA A 68 -3.01 -9.50 -1.08
N PHE A 69 -3.30 -8.40 -1.77
CA PHE A 69 -2.48 -7.22 -1.82
C PHE A 69 -3.19 -6.08 -1.07
N HIS A 70 -2.49 -5.47 -0.12
CA HIS A 70 -3.01 -4.42 0.73
C HIS A 70 -2.19 -3.16 0.54
N LEU A 71 -2.86 -2.04 0.30
CA LEU A 71 -2.22 -0.73 0.23
C LEU A 71 -2.35 -0.06 1.60
N ALA A 72 -1.24 0.36 2.19
CA ALA A 72 -1.23 1.01 3.50
C ALA A 72 -0.41 2.30 3.48
N GLY A 73 -0.85 3.32 4.23
CA GLY A 73 -0.18 4.60 4.29
C GLY A 73 -0.87 5.58 5.24
N GLU A 74 -0.28 6.75 5.42
CA GLU A 74 -0.72 7.75 6.40
C GLU A 74 -0.69 9.19 5.83
N SER A 75 -1.34 10.14 6.52
CA SER A 75 -1.30 11.57 6.20
C SER A 75 -1.93 11.88 4.84
N TYR A 76 -1.15 12.31 3.85
CA TYR A 76 -1.67 12.53 2.50
C TYR A 76 -2.02 11.20 1.78
N ALA A 77 -1.72 10.06 2.39
CA ALA A 77 -2.10 8.75 1.86
C ALA A 77 -3.62 8.57 1.69
N GLY A 78 -4.50 9.26 2.42
CA GLY A 78 -5.93 9.17 2.08
C GLY A 78 -6.31 9.92 0.81
N ARG A 79 -5.42 10.73 0.22
CA ARG A 79 -5.54 11.14 -1.18
C ARG A 79 -4.88 10.13 -2.11
N TYR A 80 -3.69 9.63 -1.76
CA TYR A 80 -2.92 8.69 -2.60
C TYR A 80 -3.62 7.35 -2.81
N LEU A 81 -3.94 6.65 -1.73
CA LEU A 81 -4.30 5.24 -1.79
C LEU A 81 -5.62 4.96 -2.52
N PRO A 82 -6.68 5.77 -2.40
CA PRO A 82 -7.88 5.55 -3.21
C PRO A 82 -7.59 5.66 -4.71
N LEU A 83 -6.78 6.65 -5.12
CA LEU A 83 -6.40 6.82 -6.52
C LEU A 83 -5.49 5.68 -7.00
N PHE A 84 -4.55 5.23 -6.16
CA PHE A 84 -3.66 4.12 -6.48
C PHE A 84 -4.43 2.82 -6.63
N ALA A 85 -5.34 2.53 -5.71
CA ALA A 85 -6.18 1.35 -5.76
C ALA A 85 -7.10 1.36 -6.98
N SER A 86 -7.69 2.51 -7.31
CA SER A 86 -8.51 2.67 -8.51
C SER A 86 -7.69 2.38 -9.78
N GLU A 87 -6.49 2.96 -9.92
CA GLU A 87 -5.67 2.74 -11.10
C GLU A 87 -5.20 1.28 -11.21
N VAL A 88 -4.81 0.62 -10.11
CA VAL A 88 -4.46 -0.82 -10.12
C VAL A 88 -5.69 -1.67 -10.49
N TYR A 89 -6.86 -1.33 -9.97
CA TYR A 89 -8.10 -2.02 -10.30
C TYR A 89 -8.44 -1.89 -11.80
N ASP A 90 -8.36 -0.68 -12.35
CA ASP A 90 -8.62 -0.42 -13.78
C ASP A 90 -7.53 -1.05 -14.68
N GLN A 91 -6.28 -1.10 -14.21
CA GLN A 91 -5.18 -1.78 -14.90
C GLN A 91 -5.42 -3.29 -15.02
N ASN A 92 -6.14 -3.93 -14.07
CA ASN A 92 -6.38 -5.37 -14.13
C ASN A 92 -7.09 -5.82 -15.41
N ALA A 93 -7.98 -4.99 -15.99
CA ALA A 93 -8.61 -5.31 -17.27
C ALA A 93 -7.55 -5.45 -18.39
N ARG A 94 -6.59 -4.52 -18.44
CA ARG A 94 -5.47 -4.53 -19.38
C ARG A 94 -4.52 -5.72 -19.14
N LEU A 95 -4.29 -6.09 -17.88
CA LEU A 95 -3.50 -7.29 -17.54
C LEU A 95 -4.16 -8.57 -18.03
N VAL A 96 -5.47 -8.72 -17.81
CA VAL A 96 -6.23 -9.90 -18.26
C VAL A 96 -6.22 -10.03 -19.78
N GLU A 97 -6.41 -8.92 -20.51
CA GLU A 97 -6.30 -8.90 -21.97
C GLU A 97 -4.92 -9.33 -22.47
N ALA A 98 -3.86 -9.00 -21.73
CA ALA A 98 -2.49 -9.40 -22.02
C ALA A 98 -2.13 -10.83 -21.54
N GLY A 99 -3.08 -11.58 -20.95
CA GLY A 99 -2.83 -12.90 -20.38
C GLY A 99 -2.01 -12.89 -19.09
N VAL A 100 -1.92 -11.74 -18.43
CA VAL A 100 -1.22 -11.54 -17.14
C VAL A 100 -2.20 -11.72 -15.99
N THR A 101 -1.74 -12.32 -14.89
CA THR A 101 -2.57 -12.51 -13.68
C THR A 101 -2.92 -11.15 -13.08
N PRO A 102 -4.21 -10.83 -12.83
CA PRO A 102 -4.59 -9.58 -12.21
C PRO A 102 -4.12 -9.51 -10.75
N ILE A 103 -3.96 -8.29 -10.26
CA ILE A 103 -3.59 -7.98 -8.88
C ILE A 103 -4.82 -8.08 -7.99
N ASN A 104 -4.73 -8.91 -6.95
CA ASN A 104 -5.79 -9.12 -5.98
C ASN A 104 -5.76 -8.04 -4.88
N ILE A 105 -6.25 -6.84 -5.18
CA ILE A 105 -6.40 -5.77 -4.18
C ILE A 105 -7.46 -6.19 -3.16
N ALA A 106 -7.05 -6.43 -1.92
CA ALA A 106 -7.93 -6.92 -0.87
C ALA A 106 -8.39 -5.78 0.07
N SER A 107 -7.52 -4.80 0.36
CA SER A 107 -7.92 -3.63 1.14
C SER A 107 -6.99 -2.43 0.97
N ILE A 108 -7.48 -1.29 1.44
CA ILE A 108 -6.72 -0.05 1.63
C ILE A 108 -6.76 0.29 3.12
N ILE A 109 -5.62 0.63 3.71
CA ILE A 109 -5.45 0.97 5.13
C ILE A 109 -4.88 2.38 5.20
N ILE A 110 -5.65 3.32 5.74
CA ILE A 110 -5.27 4.74 5.80
C ILE A 110 -5.20 5.18 7.27
N GLY A 111 -3.99 5.44 7.76
CA GLY A 111 -3.77 6.10 9.04
C GLY A 111 -3.87 7.63 8.94
N GLU A 112 -4.26 8.30 10.03
CA GLU A 112 -4.32 9.76 10.23
C GLU A 112 -4.31 10.62 8.96
N SER A 113 -5.39 10.54 8.18
CA SER A 113 -5.42 11.17 6.87
C SER A 113 -6.16 12.49 6.82
N MET A 114 -5.61 13.42 6.05
CA MET A 114 -6.32 14.62 5.58
C MET A 114 -7.28 14.24 4.46
N ILE A 115 -8.55 14.00 4.79
CA ILE A 115 -9.64 13.83 3.82
C ILE A 115 -10.38 15.16 3.67
N TRP A 116 -10.14 15.88 2.58
CA TRP A 116 -10.93 17.06 2.20
C TRP A 116 -11.73 16.74 0.94
N GLY A 117 -13.06 16.73 1.05
CA GLY A 117 -13.98 16.86 -0.09
C GLY A 117 -14.13 15.67 -1.04
N GLN A 118 -14.27 14.43 -0.55
CA GLN A 118 -14.79 13.32 -1.37
C GLN A 118 -16.10 12.77 -0.77
N GLU A 119 -17.14 12.70 -1.61
CA GLU A 119 -18.41 12.04 -1.33
C GLU A 119 -18.22 10.51 -1.39
N ASP A 120 -18.63 9.84 -0.31
CA ASP A 120 -18.97 8.43 -0.15
C ASP A 120 -18.24 7.38 -1.00
N LEU A 121 -17.07 6.95 -0.51
CA LEU A 121 -16.50 5.64 -0.85
C LEU A 121 -16.86 4.64 0.26
N ILE A 122 -17.88 3.81 0.05
CA ILE A 122 -18.22 2.71 0.96
C ILE A 122 -17.25 1.56 0.70
N LEU A 123 -16.23 1.43 1.55
CA LEU A 123 -15.37 0.24 1.63
C LEU A 123 -15.65 -0.53 2.94
N PRO A 124 -15.58 -1.88 2.93
CA PRO A 124 -15.97 -2.71 4.08
C PRO A 124 -14.99 -2.71 5.27
N SER A 125 -14.10 -1.71 5.43
CA SER A 125 -13.34 -1.51 6.67
C SER A 125 -12.61 -0.15 6.68
N PHE A 126 -12.62 0.51 7.85
CA PHE A 126 -11.93 1.77 8.14
C PHE A 126 -11.13 1.60 9.45
N LEU A 127 -9.87 2.04 9.50
CA LEU A 127 -9.01 1.98 10.69
C LEU A 127 -8.21 3.28 10.87
N ILE A 128 -7.95 3.67 12.12
CA ILE A 128 -7.29 4.92 12.56
C ILE A 128 -5.85 4.59 13.04
N GLY A 129 -4.85 5.45 12.76
CA GLY A 129 -3.50 5.32 13.35
C GLY A 129 -2.55 6.47 12.99
N ASN A 130 -1.64 6.83 13.90
CA ASN A 130 -1.04 8.17 14.03
C ASN A 130 0.43 8.35 13.60
N GLY A 131 0.96 7.44 12.79
CA GLY A 131 2.35 7.51 12.31
C GLY A 131 3.46 7.44 13.34
N TRP A 132 3.08 7.43 14.62
CA TRP A 132 3.94 7.44 15.79
C TRP A 132 3.51 6.38 16.82
N THR A 133 2.49 5.56 16.54
CA THR A 133 1.88 4.67 17.53
C THR A 133 2.09 3.18 17.27
N ASP A 134 2.58 2.54 18.33
CA ASP A 134 2.80 1.12 18.62
C ASP A 134 1.86 0.11 17.93
N ALA A 135 2.43 -0.97 17.38
CA ALA A 135 1.69 -2.06 16.75
C ALA A 135 0.74 -2.82 17.70
N LEU A 136 0.89 -2.64 19.02
CA LEU A 136 0.01 -3.24 20.02
C LEU A 136 -1.46 -2.79 19.89
N SER A 137 -1.73 -1.54 19.52
CA SER A 137 -3.11 -1.05 19.36
C SER A 137 -3.78 -1.62 18.11
N MET A 138 -2.99 -1.95 17.08
CA MET A 138 -3.49 -2.50 15.83
C MET A 138 -3.81 -4.00 15.94
N VAL A 139 -3.00 -4.77 16.67
CA VAL A 139 -3.21 -6.23 16.84
C VAL A 139 -4.47 -6.55 17.68
N GLN A 140 -4.80 -5.72 18.66
CA GLN A 140 -6.00 -5.93 19.49
C GLN A 140 -7.31 -5.71 18.71
N GLU A 141 -7.33 -4.82 17.71
CA GLU A 141 -8.51 -4.62 16.84
C GLU A 141 -8.59 -5.60 15.66
N LEU A 142 -7.45 -6.19 15.24
CA LEU A 142 -7.41 -7.18 14.16
C LEU A 142 -7.85 -8.58 14.60
N THR A 143 -7.68 -8.91 15.89
CA THR A 143 -7.99 -10.25 16.41
C THR A 143 -9.48 -10.62 16.22
N PRO A 144 -10.47 -9.77 16.50
CA PRO A 144 -11.88 -10.10 16.26
C PRO A 144 -12.28 -10.14 14.78
N MET A 145 -11.62 -9.38 13.89
CA MET A 145 -11.98 -9.33 12.47
C MET A 145 -11.44 -10.51 11.66
N LEU A 146 -10.28 -11.09 12.04
CA LEU A 146 -9.78 -12.31 11.41
C LEU A 146 -10.70 -13.52 11.62
N PHE A 147 -11.47 -13.56 12.72
CA PHE A 147 -12.40 -14.65 13.02
C PHE A 147 -13.80 -14.47 12.41
N LEU A 148 -14.16 -13.28 11.95
CA LEU A 148 -15.46 -13.02 11.31
C LEU A 148 -15.50 -13.32 9.81
N GLN A 149 -14.35 -13.59 9.19
CA GLN A 149 -14.27 -14.06 7.80
C GLN A 149 -14.16 -15.60 7.68
N SER A 150 -14.24 -16.34 8.80
CA SER A 150 -14.20 -17.81 8.81
C SER A 150 -15.50 -18.46 9.29
N SER A 151 -16.65 -17.96 8.84
CA SER A 151 -17.97 -18.62 9.01
C SER A 151 -18.83 -18.51 7.76
#